data_AF-A0A2K0UCL8-F1
#
_entry.id   AF-A0A2K0UCL8-F1
#
_cell.length_a   1.000
_cell.length_b   1.000
_cell.length_c   1.000
_cell.angle_alpha   90.00
_cell.angle_beta   90.00
_cell.angle_gamma   90.00
#
_symmetry.space_group_name_H-M   'P 1'
#
loop_
_entity.id
_entity.type
_entity.pdbx_description
1 polymer ?
#
loop_
_entity_poly.entity_id
_entity_poly.type
_entity_poly.pdbx_seq_one_letter_code
_entity_poly.pdbx_strand_id
1 'polypeptide(L)'
;MARLKLGHWESVIADCQTCLALSPQNMKAHYYLAQAQLSIRDFDSALDNALAAHKLCAATNDKSLSAVTAMVLRCKKDRWADREKKRLRLEREVEERMLDLLRRDRDEMLMAEEDEIERKVIEEEANEKIATLSGVFEASRTQSQKKREVPDWAIDDISFDIMVDPVITKTGKSYERATIMEHLRRHPSDPLTREPLSAADLRPNLALRQACEEFLEQNGWAVDW
;
A
#
# COMPACT_ATOMS: atom_id res chain seq x y z
N MET A 1 1.10 1.19 -27.33
CA MET A 1 -0.22 0.64 -26.93
C MET A 1 -0.43 -0.81 -27.35
N ALA A 2 -0.07 -1.23 -28.57
CA ALA A 2 -0.16 -2.65 -28.98
C ALA A 2 0.71 -3.58 -28.10
N ARG A 3 1.98 -3.22 -27.86
CA ARG A 3 2.92 -3.98 -27.02
C ARG A 3 2.44 -4.17 -25.57
N LEU A 4 1.73 -3.18 -25.02
CA LEU A 4 1.15 -3.23 -23.67
C LEU A 4 0.03 -4.28 -23.59
N LYS A 5 -0.85 -4.33 -24.59
CA LYS A 5 -1.90 -5.35 -24.66
C LYS A 5 -1.36 -6.76 -24.93
N LEU A 6 -0.22 -6.86 -25.61
CA LEU A 6 0.46 -8.11 -25.90
C LEU A 6 1.33 -8.61 -24.73
N GLY A 7 1.49 -7.83 -23.66
CA GLY A 7 2.30 -8.20 -22.50
C GLY A 7 3.81 -8.09 -22.71
N HIS A 8 4.27 -7.34 -23.71
CA HIS A 8 5.70 -7.15 -23.99
C HIS A 8 6.26 -6.02 -23.09
N TRP A 9 6.34 -6.27 -21.78
CA TRP A 9 6.61 -5.24 -20.77
C TRP A 9 7.96 -4.56 -20.93
N GLU A 10 9.03 -5.32 -21.18
CA GLU A 10 10.38 -4.77 -21.37
C GLU A 10 10.45 -3.81 -22.57
N SER A 11 9.81 -4.17 -23.68
CA SER A 11 9.73 -3.29 -24.86
C SER A 11 8.92 -2.02 -24.56
N VAL A 12 7.84 -2.13 -23.78
CA VAL A 12 7.06 -0.96 -23.34
C VAL A 12 7.90 -0.04 -22.47
N ILE A 13 8.70 -0.59 -21.56
CA ILE A 13 9.60 0.18 -20.69
C ILE A 13 10.61 0.95 -21.53
N ALA A 14 11.29 0.28 -22.47
CA ALA A 14 12.26 0.93 -23.36
C ALA A 14 11.62 2.04 -24.22
N ASP A 15 10.42 1.79 -24.78
CA ASP A 15 9.68 2.80 -25.55
C ASP A 15 9.31 4.02 -24.67
N CYS A 16 8.87 3.78 -23.43
CA CYS A 16 8.49 4.87 -22.52
C CYS A 16 9.72 5.66 -22.07
N GLN A 17 10.84 4.99 -21.78
CA GLN A 17 12.09 5.65 -21.39
C GLN A 17 12.65 6.53 -22.51
N THR A 18 12.63 6.05 -23.76
CA THR A 18 13.03 6.86 -24.92
C THR A 18 12.10 8.06 -25.11
N CYS A 19 10.80 7.89 -24.90
CA CYS A 19 9.85 9.02 -24.91
C CYS A 19 10.14 10.04 -23.80
N LEU A 20 10.47 9.59 -22.60
CA LEU A 20 10.79 10.47 -21.46
C LEU A 20 12.13 11.18 -21.64
N ALA A 21 13.09 10.56 -22.32
CA ALA A 21 14.35 11.22 -22.68
C ALA A 21 14.12 12.42 -23.63
N LEU A 22 13.12 12.34 -24.50
CA LEU A 22 12.74 13.43 -25.42
C LEU A 22 11.78 14.44 -24.77
N SER A 23 10.84 13.95 -23.96
CA SER A 23 9.81 14.76 -23.30
C SER A 23 9.60 14.27 -21.87
N PRO A 24 10.34 14.83 -20.89
CA PRO A 24 10.28 14.40 -19.50
C PRO A 24 8.91 14.60 -18.85
N GLN A 25 8.10 15.55 -19.35
CA GLN A 25 6.78 15.88 -18.78
C GLN A 25 5.63 15.12 -19.46
N ASN A 26 5.91 13.97 -20.07
CA ASN A 26 4.90 13.18 -20.77
C ASN A 26 4.14 12.28 -19.79
N MET A 27 2.94 12.72 -19.37
CA MET A 27 2.06 11.98 -18.46
C MET A 27 1.77 10.56 -18.95
N LYS A 28 1.49 10.37 -20.24
CA LYS A 28 1.16 9.04 -20.80
C LYS A 28 2.34 8.09 -20.74
N ALA A 29 3.56 8.59 -20.98
CA ALA A 29 4.76 7.77 -20.88
C ALA A 29 4.96 7.28 -19.44
N HIS A 30 4.84 8.15 -18.44
CA HIS A 30 4.87 7.74 -17.02
C HIS A 30 3.75 6.74 -16.67
N TYR A 31 2.51 6.97 -17.13
CA TYR A 31 1.38 6.09 -16.86
C TYR A 31 1.54 4.68 -17.45
N TYR A 32 2.06 4.56 -18.67
CA TYR A 32 2.33 3.26 -19.28
C TYR A 32 3.59 2.58 -18.72
N LEU A 33 4.59 3.37 -18.34
CA LEU A 33 5.78 2.88 -17.66
C LEU A 33 5.43 2.27 -16.30
N ALA A 34 4.60 2.95 -15.50
CA ALA A 34 4.10 2.44 -14.23
C ALA A 34 3.35 1.10 -14.40
N GLN A 35 2.48 0.98 -15.41
CA GLN A 35 1.79 -0.28 -15.70
C GLN A 35 2.75 -1.43 -16.03
N ALA A 36 3.74 -1.18 -16.89
CA ALA A 36 4.70 -2.20 -17.28
C ALA A 36 5.59 -2.62 -16.11
N GLN A 37 6.05 -1.65 -15.30
CA GLN A 37 6.85 -1.89 -14.09
C GLN A 37 6.07 -2.69 -13.05
N LEU A 38 4.78 -2.37 -12.86
CA LEU A 38 3.91 -3.12 -11.97
C LEU A 38 3.77 -4.58 -12.42
N SER A 39 3.66 -4.84 -13.73
CA SER A 39 3.58 -6.20 -14.28
C SER A 39 4.87 -7.02 -14.11
N ILE A 40 6.04 -6.38 -14.09
CA ILE A 40 7.32 -7.05 -13.80
C ILE A 40 7.65 -7.09 -12.30
N ARG A 41 6.73 -6.63 -11.44
CA ARG A 41 6.87 -6.56 -9.97
C ARG A 41 7.97 -5.61 -9.49
N ASP A 42 8.32 -4.61 -10.29
CA ASP A 42 9.13 -3.47 -9.87
C ASP A 42 8.24 -2.41 -9.23
N PHE A 43 7.80 -2.68 -8.00
CA PHE A 43 6.76 -1.92 -7.31
C PHE A 43 7.19 -0.50 -6.92
N ASP A 44 8.47 -0.30 -6.57
CA ASP A 44 8.97 1.01 -6.15
C ASP A 44 9.03 1.95 -7.36
N SER A 45 9.66 1.52 -8.46
CA SER A 45 9.70 2.32 -9.69
C SER A 45 8.30 2.55 -10.29
N ALA A 46 7.41 1.56 -10.20
CA ALA A 46 6.03 1.70 -10.66
C ALA A 46 5.29 2.81 -9.91
N LEU A 47 5.43 2.88 -8.59
CA LEU A 47 4.80 3.91 -7.78
C LEU A 47 5.35 5.31 -8.10
N ASP A 48 6.68 5.44 -8.23
CA ASP A 48 7.31 6.73 -8.56
C ASP A 48 6.79 7.28 -9.90
N ASN A 49 6.69 6.41 -10.91
CA ASN A 49 6.13 6.79 -12.21
C ASN A 49 4.62 7.06 -12.14
N ALA A 50 3.86 6.33 -11.33
CA ALA A 50 2.43 6.60 -11.13
C ALA A 50 2.22 7.98 -10.47
N LEU A 51 3.03 8.33 -9.46
CA LEU A 51 2.98 9.63 -8.80
C LEU A 51 3.39 10.77 -9.74
N ALA A 52 4.42 10.56 -10.57
CA ALA A 52 4.81 11.52 -11.60
C ALA A 52 3.68 11.75 -12.62
N ALA A 53 3.05 10.68 -13.12
CA ALA A 53 1.88 10.78 -13.98
C ALA A 53 0.73 11.53 -13.30
N HIS A 54 0.46 11.23 -12.02
CA HIS A 54 -0.58 11.88 -11.24
C HIS A 54 -0.35 13.38 -11.11
N LYS A 55 0.86 13.79 -10.73
CA LYS A 55 1.24 15.20 -10.60
C LYS A 55 1.04 15.97 -11.90
N LEU A 56 1.41 15.39 -13.04
CA LEU A 56 1.22 16.01 -14.36
C LEU A 56 -0.26 16.10 -14.72
N CYS A 57 -1.02 15.03 -14.48
CA CYS A 57 -2.45 14.95 -14.76
C CYS A 57 -3.26 15.95 -13.91
N ALA A 58 -2.90 16.09 -12.64
CA ALA A 58 -3.51 17.04 -11.70
C ALA A 58 -3.21 18.49 -12.10
N ALA A 59 -2.00 18.78 -12.58
CA ALA A 59 -1.63 20.12 -13.05
C ALA A 59 -2.37 20.53 -14.33
N THR A 60 -2.63 19.60 -15.24
CA THR A 60 -3.38 19.88 -16.49
C THR A 60 -4.89 19.72 -16.34
N ASN A 61 -5.37 19.27 -15.19
CA ASN A 61 -6.78 18.91 -14.96
C ASN A 61 -7.35 18.00 -16.06
N ASP A 62 -6.59 16.97 -16.44
CA ASP A 62 -7.00 16.04 -17.49
C ASP A 62 -8.21 15.19 -17.03
N LYS A 63 -8.95 14.65 -17.98
CA LYS A 63 -10.03 13.68 -17.70
C LYS A 63 -9.49 12.35 -17.21
N SER A 64 -8.23 12.03 -17.50
CA SER A 64 -7.57 10.80 -17.03
C SER A 64 -7.21 10.80 -15.54
N LEU A 65 -7.49 11.87 -14.78
CA LEU A 65 -7.06 11.98 -13.38
C LEU A 65 -7.60 10.83 -12.51
N SER A 66 -8.85 10.43 -12.68
CA SER A 66 -9.42 9.27 -11.96
C SER A 66 -8.67 7.97 -12.26
N ALA A 67 -8.39 7.69 -13.53
CA ALA A 67 -7.66 6.50 -13.94
C ALA A 67 -6.20 6.50 -13.42
N VAL A 68 -5.54 7.65 -13.41
CA VAL A 68 -4.17 7.78 -12.88
C VAL A 68 -4.16 7.66 -11.35
N THR A 69 -5.15 8.20 -10.65
CA THR A 69 -5.31 8.06 -9.19
C THR A 69 -5.52 6.60 -8.81
N ALA A 70 -6.39 5.88 -9.53
CA ALA A 70 -6.58 4.45 -9.35
C ALA A 70 -5.28 3.65 -9.59
N MET A 71 -4.43 4.07 -10.52
CA MET A 71 -3.11 3.45 -10.73
C MET A 71 -2.18 3.66 -9.55
N VAL A 72 -2.15 4.86 -8.95
CA VAL A 72 -1.36 5.13 -7.73
C VAL A 72 -1.82 4.24 -6.59
N LEU A 73 -3.13 4.17 -6.36
CA LEU A 73 -3.72 3.30 -5.33
C LEU A 73 -3.33 1.84 -5.55
N ARG A 74 -3.46 1.34 -6.78
CA ARG A 74 -3.05 -0.02 -7.14
C ARG A 74 -1.56 -0.27 -6.89
N CYS A 75 -0.68 0.67 -7.26
CA CYS A 75 0.76 0.54 -7.01
C CYS A 75 1.06 0.50 -5.50
N LYS A 76 0.41 1.35 -4.69
CA LYS A 76 0.56 1.35 -3.22
C LYS A 76 0.12 0.01 -2.62
N LYS A 77 -1.04 -0.49 -3.03
CA LYS A 77 -1.58 -1.79 -2.61
C LYS A 77 -0.64 -2.95 -2.93
N ASP A 78 -0.25 -3.08 -4.20
CA ASP A 78 0.58 -4.21 -4.65
C ASP A 78 1.98 -4.17 -4.00
N ARG A 79 2.55 -2.97 -3.83
CA ARG A 79 3.80 -2.76 -3.08
C ARG A 79 3.67 -3.20 -1.62
N TRP A 80 2.59 -2.81 -0.95
CA TRP A 80 2.33 -3.21 0.43
C TRP A 80 2.14 -4.72 0.53
N ALA A 81 1.35 -5.33 -0.36
CA ALA A 81 1.13 -6.77 -0.39
C ALA A 81 2.42 -7.58 -0.59
N ASP A 82 3.35 -7.10 -1.43
CA ASP A 82 4.65 -7.73 -1.60
C ASP A 82 5.53 -7.63 -0.34
N ARG A 83 5.56 -6.45 0.29
CA ARG A 83 6.28 -6.24 1.57
C ARG A 83 5.68 -7.08 2.69
N GLU A 84 4.36 -7.17 2.77
CA GLU A 84 3.65 -7.97 3.76
C GLU A 84 3.90 -9.47 3.56
N LYS A 85 3.89 -9.94 2.31
CA LYS A 85 4.24 -11.32 1.98
C LYS A 85 5.67 -11.65 2.41
N LYS A 86 6.62 -10.74 2.20
CA LYS A 86 8.02 -10.89 2.65
C LYS A 86 8.10 -10.91 4.18
N ARG A 87 7.37 -10.02 4.87
CA ARG A 87 7.29 -9.97 6.33
C ARG A 87 6.79 -11.29 6.91
N LEU A 88 5.64 -11.79 6.44
CA LEU A 88 5.06 -13.05 6.91
C LEU A 88 5.96 -14.25 6.65
N ARG A 89 6.64 -14.28 5.50
CA ARG A 89 7.61 -15.33 5.19
C ARG A 89 8.78 -15.30 6.18
N LEU A 90 9.35 -14.12 6.44
CA LEU A 90 10.45 -13.95 7.37
C LEU A 90 10.04 -14.33 8.80
N GLU A 91 8.86 -13.90 9.25
CA GLU A 91 8.33 -14.25 10.57
C GLU A 91 8.23 -15.76 10.76
N ARG A 92 7.69 -16.46 9.76
CA ARG A 92 7.62 -17.92 9.77
C ARG A 92 9.00 -18.58 9.79
N GLU A 93 9.93 -18.11 8.96
CA GLU A 93 11.30 -18.63 8.92
C GLU A 93 12.03 -18.43 10.27
N VAL A 94 11.80 -17.30 10.93
CA VAL A 94 12.36 -17.00 12.25
C VAL A 94 11.74 -17.88 13.33
N GLU A 95 10.41 -18.04 13.34
CA GLU A 95 9.69 -18.91 14.28
C GLU A 95 10.19 -20.35 14.17
N GLU A 96 10.21 -20.91 12.95
CA GLU A 96 10.69 -22.28 12.69
C GLU A 96 12.13 -22.46 13.18
N ARG A 97 13.02 -21.51 12.86
CA ARG A 97 14.42 -21.56 13.28
C ARG A 97 14.58 -21.49 14.81
N MET A 98 13.84 -20.61 15.48
CA MET A 98 13.93 -20.46 16.93
C MET A 98 13.40 -21.71 17.65
N LEU A 99 12.28 -22.28 17.18
CA LEU A 99 11.74 -23.52 17.72
C LEU A 99 12.71 -24.69 17.55
N ASP A 100 13.37 -24.80 16.40
CA ASP A 100 14.38 -25.83 16.14
C ASP A 100 15.60 -25.67 17.04
N LEU A 101 16.04 -24.44 17.34
CA LEU A 101 17.13 -24.20 18.29
C LEU A 101 16.74 -24.64 19.70
N LEU A 102 15.56 -24.26 20.18
CA LEU A 102 15.09 -24.69 21.52
C LEU A 102 14.97 -26.22 21.64
N ARG A 103 14.55 -26.89 20.57
CA ARG A 103 14.48 -28.37 20.53
C ARG A 103 15.86 -29.00 20.57
N ARG A 104 16.83 -28.47 19.82
CA ARG A 104 18.22 -28.95 19.84
C ARG A 104 18.86 -28.74 21.22
N ASP A 105 18.71 -27.56 21.79
CA ASP A 105 19.26 -27.24 23.12
C ASP A 105 18.67 -28.19 24.18
N ARG A 106 17.35 -28.47 24.13
CA ARG A 106 16.71 -29.47 24.98
C ARG A 106 17.32 -30.86 24.78
N ASP A 107 17.42 -31.32 23.53
CA ASP A 107 17.91 -32.67 23.23
C ASP A 107 19.37 -32.82 23.66
N GLU A 108 20.21 -31.80 23.50
CA GLU A 108 21.59 -31.77 23.98
C GLU A 108 21.67 -31.85 25.50
N MET A 109 20.86 -31.05 26.22
CA MET A 109 20.79 -31.11 27.69
C MET A 109 20.30 -32.48 28.18
N LEU A 110 19.26 -33.05 27.56
CA LEU A 110 18.73 -34.38 27.90
C LEU A 110 19.72 -35.52 27.61
N MET A 111 20.64 -35.34 26.67
CA MET A 111 21.69 -36.33 26.37
C MET A 111 22.87 -36.24 27.32
N ALA A 112 23.15 -35.05 27.86
CA ALA A 112 24.21 -34.84 28.84
C ALA A 112 23.79 -35.25 30.27
N GLU A 113 22.50 -35.26 30.56
CA GLU A 113 21.97 -35.55 31.89
C GLU A 113 21.60 -37.02 32.09
N GLU A 114 22.08 -37.63 33.18
CA GLU A 114 21.85 -39.03 33.51
C GLU A 114 20.70 -39.22 34.50
N ASP A 115 20.45 -38.24 35.38
CA ASP A 115 19.42 -38.32 36.41
C ASP A 115 18.00 -38.19 35.82
N GLU A 116 17.14 -39.18 36.05
CA GLU A 116 15.78 -39.20 35.49
C GLU A 116 14.89 -38.06 36.02
N ILE A 117 15.12 -37.57 37.24
CA ILE A 117 14.37 -36.45 37.82
C ILE A 117 14.82 -35.16 37.14
N GLU A 118 16.12 -34.93 37.01
CA GLU A 118 16.66 -33.73 36.35
C GLU A 118 16.27 -33.68 34.86
N ARG A 119 16.27 -34.83 34.16
CA ARG A 119 15.78 -34.92 32.77
C ARG A 119 14.32 -34.48 32.63
N LYS A 120 13.45 -34.84 33.58
CA LYS A 120 12.04 -34.37 33.56
C LYS A 120 11.95 -32.87 33.74
N VAL A 121 12.75 -32.30 34.65
CA VAL A 121 12.79 -30.84 34.86
C VAL A 121 13.25 -30.12 33.57
N ILE A 122 14.30 -30.62 32.93
CA ILE A 122 14.80 -30.07 31.64
C ILE A 122 13.70 -30.13 30.56
N GLU A 123 12.99 -31.26 30.46
CA GLU A 123 11.92 -31.43 29.49
C GLU A 123 10.75 -30.47 29.74
N GLU A 124 10.31 -30.34 31.00
CA GLU A 124 9.26 -29.40 31.41
C GLU A 124 9.64 -27.96 31.08
N GLU A 125 10.83 -27.50 31.48
CA GLU A 125 11.30 -26.15 31.19
C GLU A 125 11.42 -25.87 29.69
N ALA A 126 11.93 -26.83 28.91
CA ALA A 126 12.05 -26.68 27.47
C ALA A 126 10.68 -26.59 26.80
N ASN A 127 9.72 -27.41 27.24
CA ASN A 127 8.36 -27.38 26.74
C ASN A 127 7.67 -26.04 27.07
N GLU A 128 7.89 -25.48 28.25
CA GLU A 128 7.40 -24.14 28.61
C GLU A 128 8.02 -23.04 27.75
N LYS A 129 9.33 -23.09 27.49
CA LYS A 129 10.02 -22.14 26.59
C LYS A 129 9.46 -22.20 25.16
N ILE A 130 9.27 -23.42 24.64
CA ILE A 130 8.69 -23.66 23.31
C ILE A 130 7.24 -23.16 23.23
N ALA A 131 6.43 -23.45 24.26
CA ALA A 131 5.04 -23.01 24.33
C ALA A 131 4.95 -21.47 24.40
N THR A 132 5.82 -20.84 25.20
CA THR A 132 5.90 -19.39 25.32
C THR A 132 6.26 -18.74 23.98
N LEU A 133 7.30 -19.24 23.31
CA LEU A 133 7.72 -18.73 22.01
C LEU A 133 6.60 -18.85 20.96
N SER A 134 5.97 -20.03 20.88
CA SER A 134 4.85 -20.28 19.95
C SER A 134 3.68 -19.34 20.26
N GLY A 135 3.39 -19.10 21.54
CA GLY A 135 2.34 -18.18 21.98
C GLY A 135 2.60 -16.73 21.56
N VAL A 136 3.84 -16.26 21.60
CA VAL A 136 4.22 -14.89 21.15
C VAL A 136 3.94 -14.71 19.65
N PHE A 137 4.37 -15.67 18.83
CA PHE A 137 4.12 -15.63 17.39
C PHE A 137 2.63 -15.76 17.04
N GLU A 138 1.89 -16.61 17.76
CA GLU A 138 0.44 -16.75 17.57
C GLU A 138 -0.35 -15.50 17.95
N ALA A 139 0.04 -14.83 19.05
CA ALA A 139 -0.56 -13.57 19.45
C ALA A 139 -0.37 -12.48 18.38
N SER A 140 0.84 -12.39 17.81
CA SER A 140 1.14 -11.46 16.71
C SER A 140 0.28 -11.74 15.47
N ARG A 141 0.17 -13.01 15.05
CA ARG A 141 -0.70 -13.45 13.94
C ARG A 141 -2.16 -13.04 14.17
N THR A 142 -2.69 -13.36 15.35
CA THR A 142 -4.08 -13.04 15.72
C THR A 142 -4.34 -11.53 15.68
N GLN A 143 -3.40 -10.72 16.17
CA GLN A 143 -3.52 -9.26 16.10
C GLN A 143 -3.56 -8.76 14.66
N SER A 144 -2.72 -9.31 13.78
CA SER A 144 -2.69 -8.93 12.36
C SER A 144 -3.97 -9.30 11.60
N GLN A 145 -4.70 -10.35 12.02
CA GLN A 145 -5.93 -10.83 11.39
C GLN A 145 -7.20 -10.09 11.82
N LYS A 146 -7.13 -9.21 12.83
CA LYS A 146 -8.29 -8.44 13.27
C LYS A 146 -8.84 -7.60 12.12
N LYS A 147 -10.17 -7.53 12.03
CA LYS A 147 -10.89 -6.72 11.03
C LYS A 147 -10.46 -5.26 11.20
N ARG A 148 -9.92 -4.68 10.13
CA ARG A 148 -9.35 -3.33 10.14
C ARG A 148 -10.34 -2.38 9.47
N GLU A 149 -10.57 -1.23 10.07
CA GLU A 149 -11.46 -0.19 9.55
C GLU A 149 -10.64 0.98 9.00
N VAL A 150 -11.06 1.51 7.86
CA VAL A 150 -10.47 2.74 7.33
C VAL A 150 -11.12 3.91 8.05
N PRO A 151 -10.34 4.84 8.62
CA PRO A 151 -10.92 5.99 9.30
C PRO A 151 -11.72 6.87 8.33
N ASP A 152 -12.91 7.31 8.76
CA ASP A 152 -13.81 8.14 7.96
C ASP A 152 -13.15 9.42 7.41
N TRP A 153 -12.18 9.98 8.14
CA TRP A 153 -11.46 11.18 7.70
C TRP A 153 -10.59 10.95 6.46
N ALA A 154 -10.22 9.70 6.15
CA ALA A 154 -9.40 9.34 5.01
C ALA A 154 -10.21 9.06 3.74
N ILE A 155 -11.53 8.91 3.87
CA ILE A 155 -12.44 8.46 2.82
C ILE A 155 -13.06 9.66 2.09
N ASP A 156 -13.12 9.59 0.76
CA ASP A 156 -13.81 10.58 -0.06
C ASP A 156 -15.33 10.35 -0.01
N ASP A 157 -16.11 11.38 0.29
CA ASP A 157 -17.58 11.30 0.36
C ASP A 157 -18.25 11.04 -1.01
N ILE A 158 -17.53 11.17 -2.13
CA ILE A 158 -18.08 10.98 -3.47
C ILE A 158 -17.70 9.61 -4.03
N SER A 159 -16.41 9.24 -4.01
CA SER A 159 -15.97 7.93 -4.53
C SER A 159 -16.07 6.82 -3.50
N PHE A 160 -16.13 7.14 -2.20
CA PHE A 160 -16.01 6.21 -1.07
C PHE A 160 -14.67 5.46 -1.03
N ASP A 161 -13.68 5.94 -1.77
CA ASP A 161 -12.31 5.42 -1.75
C ASP A 161 -11.42 6.29 -0.85
N ILE A 162 -10.27 5.76 -0.45
CA ILE A 162 -9.25 6.53 0.25
C ILE A 162 -8.65 7.64 -0.62
N MET A 163 -8.53 8.84 -0.05
CA MET A 163 -8.01 10.02 -0.75
C MET A 163 -6.50 9.93 -1.00
N VAL A 164 -6.08 10.23 -2.22
CA VAL A 164 -4.68 10.33 -2.66
C VAL A 164 -4.22 11.79 -2.74
N ASP A 165 -5.07 12.67 -3.28
CA ASP A 165 -4.78 14.10 -3.41
C ASP A 165 -5.97 14.92 -2.92
N PRO A 166 -6.22 14.94 -1.61
CA PRO A 166 -7.34 15.65 -1.02
C PRO A 166 -7.26 17.16 -1.27
N VAL A 167 -8.38 17.73 -1.69
CA VAL A 167 -8.60 19.17 -1.83
C VAL A 167 -9.73 19.62 -0.93
N ILE A 168 -9.54 20.75 -0.28
CA ILE A 168 -10.53 21.37 0.60
C ILE A 168 -11.32 22.44 -0.17
N THR A 169 -12.63 22.43 0.02
CA THR A 169 -13.54 23.46 -0.49
C THR A 169 -13.59 24.65 0.47
N LYS A 170 -14.22 25.76 0.04
CA LYS A 170 -14.45 26.94 0.90
C LYS A 170 -15.32 26.66 2.14
N THR A 171 -16.10 25.57 2.11
CA THR A 171 -16.95 25.13 3.24
C THR A 171 -16.17 24.30 4.26
N GLY A 172 -14.90 24.00 3.98
CA GLY A 172 -14.01 23.24 4.86
C GLY A 172 -14.07 21.72 4.66
N LYS A 173 -14.93 21.22 3.77
CA LYS A 173 -14.99 19.79 3.45
C LYS A 173 -13.87 19.42 2.47
N SER A 174 -13.23 18.27 2.69
CA SER A 174 -12.21 17.73 1.79
C SER A 174 -12.78 16.60 0.94
N TYR A 175 -12.33 16.55 -0.31
CA TYR A 175 -12.68 15.55 -1.31
C TYR A 175 -11.43 15.11 -2.07
N GLU A 176 -11.46 13.95 -2.70
CA GLU A 176 -10.45 13.55 -3.67
C GLU A 176 -10.50 14.49 -4.89
N ARG A 177 -9.35 15.05 -5.30
CA ARG A 177 -9.25 15.95 -6.45
C ARG A 177 -9.86 15.33 -7.70
N ALA A 178 -9.55 14.07 -7.99
CA ALA A 178 -10.07 13.41 -9.19
C ALA A 178 -11.60 13.44 -9.25
N THR A 179 -12.24 13.19 -8.11
CA THR A 179 -13.69 13.05 -8.01
C THR A 179 -14.41 14.39 -8.00
N ILE A 180 -13.95 15.35 -7.18
CA ILE A 180 -14.58 16.68 -7.12
C ILE A 180 -14.40 17.46 -8.43
N MET A 181 -13.27 17.31 -9.12
CA MET A 181 -13.06 17.98 -10.40
C MET A 181 -14.00 17.45 -11.48
N GLU A 182 -14.29 16.14 -11.48
CA GLU A 182 -15.30 15.58 -12.37
C GLU A 182 -16.72 16.00 -12.00
N HIS A 183 -17.04 16.10 -10.69
CA HIS A 183 -18.31 16.63 -10.22
C HIS A 183 -18.53 18.07 -10.72
N LEU A 184 -17.54 18.95 -10.52
CA LEU A 184 -17.62 20.37 -10.88
C LEU A 184 -17.74 20.62 -12.39
N ARG A 185 -17.27 19.68 -13.24
CA ARG A 185 -17.51 19.74 -14.69
C ARG A 185 -18.97 19.54 -15.06
N ARG A 186 -19.75 18.83 -14.23
CA ARG A 186 -21.17 18.52 -14.47
C ARG A 186 -22.09 19.44 -13.68
N HIS A 187 -21.74 19.75 -12.43
CA HIS A 187 -22.52 20.54 -11.49
C HIS A 187 -21.59 21.52 -10.77
N PRO A 188 -21.65 22.84 -11.06
CA PRO A 188 -20.78 23.86 -10.45
C PRO A 188 -21.25 24.24 -9.03
N SER A 189 -21.41 23.24 -8.18
CA SER A 189 -21.87 23.36 -6.80
C SER A 189 -21.13 22.39 -5.89
N ASP A 190 -21.03 22.73 -4.61
CA ASP A 190 -20.50 21.83 -3.59
C ASP A 190 -21.42 20.60 -3.41
N PRO A 191 -20.90 19.36 -3.44
CA PRO A 191 -21.72 18.15 -3.39
C PRO A 191 -22.58 18.02 -2.12
N LEU A 192 -22.10 18.56 -1.00
CA LEU A 192 -22.76 18.44 0.31
C LEU A 192 -23.72 19.61 0.56
N THR A 193 -23.22 20.84 0.41
CA THR A 193 -23.95 22.07 0.77
C THR A 193 -24.79 22.63 -0.37
N ARG A 194 -24.52 22.21 -1.61
CA ARG A 194 -25.14 22.72 -2.85
C ARG A 194 -24.86 24.20 -3.13
N GLU A 195 -23.96 24.84 -2.38
CA GLU A 195 -23.53 26.20 -2.64
C GLU A 195 -22.72 26.28 -3.94
N PRO A 196 -22.74 27.42 -4.66
CA PRO A 196 -21.92 27.59 -5.87
C PRO A 196 -20.44 27.35 -5.57
N LEU A 197 -19.80 26.45 -6.31
CA LEU A 197 -18.39 26.09 -6.13
C LEU A 197 -17.73 25.95 -7.49
N SER A 198 -16.52 26.50 -7.63
CA SER A 198 -15.70 26.40 -8.83
C SER A 198 -14.38 25.69 -8.53
N ALA A 199 -13.72 25.18 -9.57
CA ALA A 199 -12.40 24.56 -9.43
C ALA A 199 -11.34 25.53 -8.86
N ALA A 200 -11.52 26.84 -9.08
CA ALA A 200 -10.63 27.87 -8.56
C ALA A 200 -10.77 28.10 -7.05
N ASP A 201 -11.87 27.62 -6.44
CA ASP A 201 -12.10 27.72 -4.99
C ASP A 201 -11.40 26.58 -4.22
N LEU A 202 -10.99 25.52 -4.91
CA LEU A 202 -10.34 24.37 -4.30
C LEU A 202 -8.92 24.70 -3.86
N ARG A 203 -8.53 24.23 -2.69
CA ARG A 203 -7.16 24.35 -2.17
C ARG A 203 -6.61 22.97 -1.83
N PRO A 204 -5.34 22.65 -2.13
CA PRO A 204 -4.74 21.39 -1.70
C PRO A 204 -4.74 21.26 -0.17
N ASN A 205 -5.25 20.16 0.37
CA ASN A 205 -5.18 19.86 1.79
C ASN A 205 -3.91 19.04 2.08
N LEU A 206 -2.78 19.73 2.26
CA LEU A 206 -1.48 19.09 2.40
C LEU A 206 -1.37 18.22 3.67
N ALA A 207 -2.00 18.66 4.77
CA ALA A 207 -1.99 17.91 6.03
C ALA A 207 -2.76 16.59 5.91
N LEU A 208 -3.97 16.64 5.33
CA LEU A 208 -4.76 15.43 5.09
C LEU A 208 -4.07 14.50 4.10
N ARG A 209 -3.41 15.04 3.07
CA ARG A 209 -2.64 14.24 2.12
C ARG A 209 -1.52 13.46 2.81
N GLN A 210 -0.76 14.12 3.69
CA GLN A 210 0.29 13.47 4.48
C GLN A 210 -0.29 12.39 5.41
N ALA A 211 -1.42 12.67 6.08
CA ALA A 211 -2.09 11.71 6.93
C ALA A 211 -2.57 10.46 6.16
N CYS A 212 -3.20 10.64 5.00
CA CYS A 212 -3.62 9.53 4.14
C CYS A 212 -2.41 8.75 3.59
N GLU A 213 -1.31 9.44 3.26
CA GLU A 213 -0.09 8.81 2.79
C GLU A 213 0.56 7.92 3.86
N GLU A 214 0.77 8.46 5.06
CA GLU A 214 1.30 7.70 6.20
C GLU A 214 0.39 6.52 6.55
N PHE A 215 -0.93 6.74 6.54
CA PHE A 215 -1.90 5.68 6.78
C PHE A 215 -1.75 4.55 5.75
N LEU A 216 -1.65 4.86 4.45
CA LEU A 216 -1.48 3.88 3.38
C LEU A 216 -0.12 3.18 3.40
N GLU A 217 0.94 3.82 3.91
CA GLU A 217 2.24 3.16 4.07
C GLU A 217 2.18 2.01 5.08
N GLN A 218 1.43 2.21 6.17
CA GLN A 218 1.23 1.20 7.20
C GLN A 218 0.08 0.24 6.84
N ASN A 219 -0.91 0.73 6.09
CA ASN A 219 -2.19 0.06 5.83
C ASN A 219 -2.53 -0.01 4.34
N GLY A 220 -1.63 -0.51 3.49
CA GLY A 220 -1.87 -0.59 2.04
C GLY A 220 -3.04 -1.49 1.62
N TRP A 221 -3.56 -2.32 2.54
CA TRP A 221 -4.81 -3.07 2.38
C TRP A 221 -6.06 -2.16 2.31
N ALA A 222 -5.99 -0.93 2.81
CA ALA A 222 -7.10 0.01 2.87
C ALA A 222 -7.56 0.53 1.49
N VAL A 223 -6.85 0.18 0.43
CA VAL A 223 -7.20 0.57 -0.95
C VAL A 223 -8.48 -0.10 -1.46
N ASP A 224 -8.83 -1.30 -0.98
CA ASP A 224 -10.02 -2.04 -1.42
C ASP A 224 -11.18 -1.99 -0.40
N TRP A 225 -11.22 -0.96 0.45
CA TRP A 225 -12.22 -0.86 1.53
C TRP A 225 -13.66 -0.75 0.99
#